data_AF-A0A9E4G036-F1
#
_entry.id   AF-A0A9E4G036-F1
#
_cell.length_a   1.000
_cell.length_b   1.000
_cell.length_c   1.000
_cell.angle_alpha   90.00
_cell.angle_beta   90.00
_cell.angle_gamma   90.00
#
_symmetry.space_group_name_H-M   'P 1'
#
loop_
_entity.id
_entity.type
_entity.pdbx_description
1 polymer ?
#
loop_
_entity_poly.entity_id
_entity_poly.type
_entity_poly.pdbx_seq_one_letter_code
_entity_poly.pdbx_strand_id
1 'polypeptide(L)'
;MPTIAMVGDIFPQQTLPASAELAAVRKLLRSADIAFGNLETPVSRRGRPTEKWINMRMPPELLADVRDLGFDMLTLANNHMLDFGELAFRDTLDHLREHDLPFVGAGLDLDAAWRAQVLRSLSGRRIDPWSGLSCCSGQARRGADSCVGSLPS
;
A
#
# COMPACT_ATOMS: atom_id res chain seq x y z
N MET A 1 24.11 -0.36 -13.11
CA MET A 1 22.75 -0.82 -13.48
C MET A 1 21.82 -0.37 -12.38
N PRO A 2 20.60 0.13 -12.67
CA PRO A 2 19.66 0.52 -11.62
C PRO A 2 19.27 -0.70 -10.78
N THR A 3 19.15 -0.54 -9.46
CA THR A 3 18.75 -1.61 -8.53
C THR A 3 17.35 -1.38 -7.96
N ILE A 4 16.50 -2.41 -8.00
CA ILE A 4 15.16 -2.34 -7.42
C ILE A 4 15.12 -3.28 -6.22
N ALA A 5 14.76 -2.76 -5.04
CA ALA A 5 14.43 -3.56 -3.89
C ALA A 5 12.91 -3.75 -3.83
N MET A 6 12.45 -4.99 -3.65
CA MET A 6 11.03 -5.30 -3.50
C MET A 6 10.85 -6.12 -2.23
N VAL A 7 9.96 -5.64 -1.38
CA VAL A 7 9.52 -6.33 -0.17
C VAL A 7 8.08 -6.80 -0.39
N GLY A 8 7.78 -8.00 0.09
CA GLY A 8 6.41 -8.52 0.11
C GLY A 8 5.55 -7.80 1.16
N ASP A 9 4.72 -8.56 1.84
CA ASP A 9 3.70 -8.02 2.75
C ASP A 9 4.32 -7.40 4.00
N ILE A 10 3.94 -6.15 4.26
CA ILE A 10 4.35 -5.34 5.40
C ILE A 10 3.10 -5.04 6.23
N PHE A 11 3.11 -5.48 7.48
CA PHE A 11 1.98 -5.33 8.40
C PHE A 11 2.44 -5.29 9.87
N PRO A 12 3.30 -4.34 10.27
CA PRO A 12 3.77 -4.27 11.65
C PRO A 12 2.58 -4.13 12.61
N GLN A 13 2.58 -4.94 13.66
CA GLN A 13 1.57 -4.92 14.73
C GLN A 13 2.09 -4.27 16.02
N GLN A 14 3.36 -3.88 16.00
CA GLN A 14 4.07 -3.24 17.10
C GLN A 14 5.16 -2.35 16.54
N THR A 15 5.67 -1.44 17.37
CA THR A 15 6.84 -0.62 17.04
C THR A 15 8.00 -1.49 16.61
N LEU A 16 8.65 -1.13 15.51
CA LEU A 16 9.77 -1.87 15.00
C LEU A 16 10.99 -1.69 15.92
N PRO A 17 11.65 -2.77 16.37
CA PRO A 17 12.74 -2.66 17.32
C PRO A 17 13.99 -2.05 16.69
N ALA A 18 14.78 -1.34 17.50
CA ALA A 18 16.12 -0.94 17.12
C ALA A 18 17.06 -2.16 17.14
N SER A 19 17.03 -2.98 16.09
CA SER A 19 17.87 -4.18 15.95
C SER A 19 18.89 -4.05 14.80
N ALA A 20 19.94 -4.87 14.85
CA ALA A 20 20.96 -4.93 13.81
C ALA A 20 20.37 -5.42 12.48
N GLU A 21 19.44 -6.38 12.53
CA GLU A 21 18.73 -6.93 11.38
C GLU A 21 17.91 -5.84 10.70
N LEU A 22 17.15 -5.05 11.47
CA LEU A 22 16.35 -3.97 10.91
C LEU A 22 17.21 -2.82 10.38
N ALA A 23 18.35 -2.55 11.01
CA ALA A 23 19.33 -1.61 10.47
C ALA A 23 19.90 -2.07 9.13
N ALA A 24 20.15 -3.38 8.96
CA ALA A 24 20.56 -3.95 7.69
C ALA A 24 19.47 -3.85 6.61
N VAL A 25 18.21 -4.11 6.96
CA VAL A 25 17.05 -3.92 6.07
C VAL A 25 16.94 -2.47 5.63
N ARG A 26 16.97 -1.51 6.56
CA ARG A 26 16.97 -0.07 6.25
C ARG A 26 18.08 0.31 5.29
N LYS A 27 19.30 -0.19 5.53
CA LYS A 27 20.44 0.07 4.66
C LYS A 27 20.21 -0.47 3.25
N LEU A 28 19.66 -1.68 3.13
CA LEU A 28 19.37 -2.30 1.84
C LEU A 28 18.35 -1.48 1.05
N LEU A 29 17.21 -1.14 1.67
CA LEU A 29 16.14 -0.36 1.02
C LEU A 29 16.64 1.01 0.57
N ARG A 30 17.31 1.75 1.47
CA ARG A 30 17.83 3.11 1.19
C ARG A 30 18.99 3.14 0.20
N SER A 31 19.64 2.00 -0.06
CA SER A 31 20.74 1.90 -1.04
C SER A 31 20.27 1.49 -2.44
N ALA A 32 19.02 1.03 -2.56
CA ALA A 32 18.44 0.71 -3.86
C ALA A 32 18.16 1.98 -4.65
N ASP A 33 18.21 1.89 -5.98
CA ASP A 33 17.75 2.99 -6.83
C ASP A 33 16.26 3.30 -6.62
N ILE A 34 15.45 2.26 -6.35
CA ILE A 34 14.07 2.36 -5.87
C ILE A 34 13.74 1.16 -4.95
N ALA A 35 13.03 1.42 -3.85
CA ALA A 35 12.49 0.43 -2.92
C ALA A 35 10.95 0.43 -2.89
N PHE A 36 10.36 -0.74 -3.12
CA PHE A 36 8.91 -0.97 -3.08
C PHE A 36 8.51 -1.97 -1.99
N GLY A 37 7.31 -1.79 -1.43
CA GLY A 37 6.71 -2.72 -0.47
C GLY A 37 5.21 -2.88 -0.65
N ASN A 38 4.64 -4.02 -0.23
CA ASN A 38 3.19 -4.20 -0.17
C ASN A 38 2.67 -3.91 1.23
N LEU A 39 1.90 -2.84 1.42
CA LEU A 39 1.28 -2.54 2.71
C LEU A 39 -0.01 -3.35 2.84
N GLU A 40 0.07 -4.49 3.53
CA GLU A 40 -0.95 -5.54 3.51
C GLU A 40 -2.11 -5.28 4.48
N THR A 41 -2.26 -4.04 4.98
CA THR A 41 -3.30 -3.71 5.96
C THR A 41 -3.80 -2.28 5.80
N PRO A 42 -5.08 -2.03 6.13
CA PRO A 42 -5.57 -0.68 6.33
C PRO A 42 -4.94 -0.07 7.58
N VAL A 43 -4.65 1.22 7.51
CA VAL A 43 -4.01 2.02 8.55
C VAL A 43 -5.06 2.92 9.19
N SER A 44 -5.65 2.47 10.29
CA SER A 44 -6.76 3.17 10.94
C SER A 44 -7.06 2.61 12.34
N ARG A 45 -7.71 3.41 13.19
CA ARG A 45 -8.42 2.93 14.39
C ARG A 45 -9.94 2.86 14.22
N ARG A 46 -10.45 3.36 13.10
CA ARG A 46 -11.87 3.47 12.76
C ARG A 46 -12.29 2.30 11.86
N GLY A 47 -13.57 2.32 11.47
CA GLY A 47 -14.18 1.28 10.65
C GLY A 47 -14.72 0.10 11.44
N ARG A 48 -15.43 -0.79 10.74
CA ARG A 48 -15.96 -2.05 11.28
C ARG A 48 -15.43 -3.21 10.46
N PRO A 49 -15.06 -4.34 11.08
CA PRO A 49 -14.55 -5.49 10.35
C PRO A 49 -15.60 -5.96 9.33
N THR A 50 -15.17 -6.24 8.11
CA THR A 50 -16.01 -6.86 7.07
C THR A 50 -16.13 -8.36 7.31
N GLU A 51 -17.19 -8.97 6.83
CA GLU A 51 -17.39 -10.43 6.89
C GLU A 51 -16.38 -11.17 5.99
N LYS A 52 -15.29 -11.65 6.58
CA LYS A 52 -14.27 -12.52 5.95
C LYS A 52 -13.55 -13.34 7.04
N TRP A 53 -12.70 -14.26 6.62
CA TRP A 53 -11.99 -15.18 7.53
C TRP A 53 -11.01 -14.47 8.48
N ILE A 54 -10.20 -13.55 7.95
CA ILE A 54 -9.19 -12.79 8.72
C ILE A 54 -9.30 -11.32 8.35
N ASN A 55 -9.49 -10.46 9.36
CA ASN A 55 -9.36 -9.01 9.23
C ASN A 55 -8.03 -8.57 9.85
N MET A 56 -7.26 -7.80 9.10
CA MET A 56 -6.00 -7.21 9.52
C MET A 56 -6.10 -5.70 9.54
N ARG A 57 -5.36 -5.05 10.44
CA ARG A 57 -5.32 -3.58 10.57
C ARG A 57 -4.02 -3.17 11.25
N MET A 58 -3.48 -2.04 10.85
CA MET A 58 -2.33 -1.42 11.47
C MET A 58 -2.75 -0.12 12.18
N PRO A 59 -2.32 0.10 13.43
CA PRO A 59 -2.45 1.40 14.09
C PRO A 59 -1.68 2.50 13.31
N PRO A 60 -2.24 3.71 13.15
CA PRO A 60 -1.59 4.79 12.39
C PRO A 60 -0.20 5.19 12.88
N GLU A 61 0.08 5.00 14.17
CA GLU A 61 1.35 5.41 14.79
C GLU A 61 2.54 4.58 14.30
N LEU A 62 2.28 3.38 13.78
CA LEU A 62 3.32 2.51 13.21
C LEU A 62 3.72 2.92 11.79
N LEU A 63 3.00 3.86 11.18
CA LEU A 63 3.32 4.32 9.83
C LEU A 63 4.63 5.11 9.79
N ALA A 64 5.00 5.78 10.89
CA ALA A 64 6.31 6.41 11.05
C ALA A 64 7.46 5.40 10.91
N ASP A 65 7.33 4.22 11.54
CA ASP A 65 8.32 3.16 11.43
C ASP A 65 8.44 2.63 10.00
N VAL A 66 7.31 2.49 9.30
CA VAL A 66 7.28 2.08 7.89
C VAL A 66 7.97 3.12 7.00
N ARG A 67 7.74 4.41 7.24
CA ARG A 67 8.44 5.50 6.55
C ARG A 67 9.95 5.44 6.80
N ASP A 68 10.35 5.18 8.04
CA ASP A 68 11.75 5.10 8.43
C ASP A 68 12.49 3.88 7.84
N LEU A 69 11.78 2.87 7.33
CA LEU A 69 12.40 1.78 6.57
C LEU A 69 13.05 2.27 5.27
N GLY A 70 12.53 3.35 4.68
CA GLY A 70 13.06 3.94 3.45
C GLY A 70 12.48 3.35 2.17
N PHE A 71 11.18 3.06 2.15
CA PHE A 71 10.46 2.77 0.91
C PHE A 71 10.23 4.06 0.11
N ASP A 72 10.43 3.98 -1.20
CA ASP A 72 10.08 5.07 -2.12
C ASP A 72 8.60 5.02 -2.50
N MET A 73 7.98 3.84 -2.44
CA MET A 73 6.56 3.68 -2.72
C MET A 73 6.00 2.37 -2.14
N LEU A 74 4.72 2.39 -1.78
CA LEU A 74 3.96 1.22 -1.35
C LEU A 74 2.88 0.84 -2.38
N THR A 75 2.58 -0.44 -2.49
CA THR A 75 1.36 -0.90 -3.17
C THR A 75 0.28 -1.20 -2.13
N LEU A 76 -0.96 -0.84 -2.47
CA LEU A 76 -2.17 -1.11 -1.70
C LEU A 76 -3.10 -2.11 -2.41
N ALA A 77 -2.69 -2.61 -3.58
CA ALA A 77 -3.42 -3.60 -4.36
C ALA A 77 -3.33 -4.98 -3.72
N ASN A 78 -4.01 -5.16 -2.59
CA ASN A 78 -4.08 -6.41 -1.85
C ASN A 78 -5.48 -6.68 -1.30
N ASN A 79 -5.71 -7.91 -0.85
CA ASN A 79 -7.04 -8.37 -0.45
C ASN A 79 -7.41 -7.98 0.99
N HIS A 80 -6.62 -7.13 1.64
CA HIS A 80 -6.81 -6.71 3.03
C HIS A 80 -7.17 -5.21 3.17
N MET A 81 -6.96 -4.40 2.12
CA MET A 81 -7.16 -2.96 2.15
C MET A 81 -8.58 -2.50 2.54
N LEU A 82 -9.59 -3.37 2.37
CA LEU A 82 -10.98 -3.12 2.73
C LEU A 82 -11.45 -3.88 3.99
N ASP A 83 -10.54 -4.47 4.77
CA ASP A 83 -10.90 -5.31 5.93
C ASP A 83 -11.74 -4.61 6.99
N PHE A 84 -11.64 -3.28 7.09
CA PHE A 84 -12.42 -2.46 8.01
C PHE A 84 -13.35 -1.48 7.29
N GLY A 85 -13.66 -1.80 6.02
CA GLY A 85 -14.53 -1.03 5.15
C GLY A 85 -13.91 0.28 4.65
N GLU A 86 -14.73 1.03 3.92
CA GLU A 86 -14.32 2.24 3.22
C GLU A 86 -13.79 3.34 4.15
N LEU A 87 -14.30 3.41 5.38
CA LEU A 87 -13.84 4.39 6.36
C LEU A 87 -12.36 4.20 6.72
N ALA A 88 -11.94 2.95 6.97
CA ALA A 88 -10.55 2.63 7.26
C ALA A 88 -9.65 2.74 6.02
N PHE A 89 -10.20 2.45 4.84
CA PHE A 89 -9.51 2.66 3.57
C PHE A 89 -9.20 4.13 3.33
N ARG A 90 -10.18 5.03 3.50
CA ARG A 90 -9.98 6.48 3.38
C ARG A 90 -8.93 6.99 4.37
N ASP A 91 -9.01 6.55 5.63
CA ASP A 91 -7.97 6.84 6.64
C ASP A 91 -6.59 6.41 6.17
N THR A 92 -6.49 5.24 5.53
CA THR A 92 -5.20 4.73 5.03
C THR A 92 -4.60 5.66 4.00
N LEU A 93 -5.41 6.11 3.02
CA LEU A 93 -4.96 7.04 2.00
C LEU A 93 -4.52 8.39 2.60
N ASP A 94 -5.25 8.88 3.60
CA ASP A 94 -4.96 10.15 4.25
C ASP A 94 -3.68 10.06 5.11
N HIS A 95 -3.53 9.02 5.93
CA HIS A 95 -2.31 8.80 6.72
C HIS A 95 -1.07 8.64 5.84
N LEU A 96 -1.17 7.92 4.71
CA LEU A 96 -0.05 7.78 3.76
C LEU A 96 0.37 9.12 3.16
N ARG A 97 -0.60 9.99 2.82
CA ARG A 97 -0.31 11.35 2.34
C ARG A 97 0.33 12.21 3.41
N GLU A 98 -0.20 12.17 4.63
CA GLU A 98 0.35 12.90 5.78
C GLU A 98 1.79 12.47 6.11
N HIS A 99 2.14 11.22 5.82
CA HIS A 99 3.48 10.68 6.01
C HIS A 99 4.31 10.70 4.73
N ASP A 100 3.95 11.48 3.71
CA ASP A 100 4.66 11.55 2.41
C ASP A 100 5.11 10.16 1.88
N LEU A 101 4.26 9.15 2.03
CA LEU A 101 4.50 7.79 1.55
C LEU A 101 3.76 7.61 0.23
N PRO A 102 4.45 7.66 -0.93
CA PRO A 102 3.81 7.47 -2.21
C PRO A 102 3.20 6.07 -2.31
N PHE A 103 2.07 5.95 -3.00
CA PHE A 103 1.42 4.67 -3.20
C PHE A 103 0.72 4.52 -4.55
N VAL A 104 0.45 3.27 -4.92
CA VAL A 104 -0.28 2.83 -6.12
C VAL A 104 -1.25 1.69 -5.80
N GLY A 105 -2.11 1.37 -6.77
CA GLY A 105 -2.92 0.16 -6.73
C GLY A 105 -4.20 0.30 -5.91
N ALA A 106 -4.51 1.50 -5.43
CA ALA A 106 -5.79 1.82 -4.81
C ALA A 106 -6.11 3.31 -4.97
N GLY A 107 -7.41 3.63 -5.00
CA GLY A 107 -7.92 4.99 -5.17
C GLY A 107 -9.39 5.08 -4.79
N LEU A 108 -9.92 6.30 -4.69
CA LEU A 108 -11.35 6.54 -4.41
C LEU A 108 -12.23 6.28 -5.64
N ASP A 109 -11.61 6.12 -6.79
CA ASP A 109 -12.21 5.76 -8.08
C ASP A 109 -11.21 4.91 -8.89
N LEU A 110 -11.67 4.38 -10.02
CA LEU A 110 -10.83 3.54 -10.88
C LEU A 110 -9.65 4.32 -11.44
N ASP A 111 -9.84 5.56 -11.90
CA ASP A 111 -8.76 6.35 -12.49
C ASP A 111 -7.61 6.54 -11.48
N ALA A 112 -7.93 6.85 -10.23
CA ALA A 112 -6.97 6.96 -9.15
C ALA A 112 -6.32 5.61 -8.80
N ALA A 113 -7.07 4.50 -8.83
CA ALA A 113 -6.54 3.17 -8.55
C ALA A 113 -5.57 2.67 -9.64
N TRP A 114 -5.84 3.01 -10.90
CA TRP A 114 -5.02 2.64 -12.06
C TRP A 114 -3.88 3.63 -12.35
N ARG A 115 -3.85 4.78 -11.68
CA ARG A 115 -2.82 5.79 -11.91
C ARG A 115 -1.45 5.31 -11.45
N ALA A 116 -0.54 5.14 -12.40
CA ALA A 116 0.87 4.95 -12.12
C ALA A 116 1.46 6.17 -11.41
N GLN A 117 2.41 5.94 -10.51
CA GLN A 117 3.24 7.02 -9.97
C GLN A 117 4.45 7.20 -10.88
N VAL A 118 5.08 8.38 -10.82
CA VAL A 118 6.33 8.65 -11.54
C VAL A 118 7.44 8.84 -10.51
N LEU A 119 8.38 7.90 -10.45
CA LEU A 119 9.54 7.99 -9.58
C LEU A 119 10.81 8.28 -10.40
N ARG A 120 11.77 8.95 -9.76
CA ARG A 120 13.13 9.13 -10.30
C ARG A 120 14.06 8.27 -9.47
N SER A 121 14.80 7.38 -10.13
CA SER A 121 15.81 6.58 -9.47
C SER A 121 16.94 7.47 -8.93
N LEU A 122 17.69 6.96 -7.95
CA LEU A 122 18.93 7.60 -7.49
C LEU A 122 19.94 7.83 -8.63
N SER A 123 19.98 6.93 -9.61
CA SER A 123 20.76 7.08 -10.85
C SER A 123 20.16 8.03 -11.90
N GLY A 124 19.04 8.71 -11.61
CA GLY A 124 18.41 9.71 -12.46
C GLY A 124 17.50 9.16 -13.58
N ARG A 125 17.22 7.85 -13.61
CA ARG A 125 16.30 7.22 -14.57
C ARG A 125 14.86 7.38 -14.12
N ARG A 126 13.94 7.59 -15.07
CA ARG A 126 12.50 7.60 -14.80
C ARG A 126 11.98 6.16 -14.70
N ILE A 127 11.18 5.88 -13.67
CA ILE A 127 10.51 4.60 -13.46
C ILE A 127 9.04 4.89 -13.12
N ASP A 128 8.12 4.27 -13.86
CA ASP A 128 6.67 4.48 -13.72
C ASP A 128 6.01 3.19 -13.20
N PRO A 129 5.98 2.96 -11.87
CA PRO A 129 5.41 1.74 -11.32
C PRO A 129 3.88 1.71 -11.33
N TRP A 130 3.33 0.51 -11.54
CA TRP A 130 1.91 0.18 -11.48
C TRP A 130 1.70 -1.13 -10.71
N SER A 131 0.58 -1.25 -9.99
CA SER A 131 0.18 -2.50 -9.34
C SER A 131 -1.33 -2.73 -9.48
N GLY A 132 -1.72 -4.00 -9.47
CA GLY A 132 -3.11 -4.41 -9.55
C GLY A 132 -3.31 -5.74 -8.85
N LEU A 133 -4.53 -5.94 -8.35
CA LEU A 133 -4.95 -7.17 -7.69
C LEU A 133 -5.97 -7.89 -8.57
N SER A 134 -5.68 -9.13 -8.94
CA SER A 134 -6.68 -10.03 -9.52
C SER A 134 -7.43 -10.74 -8.39
N CYS A 135 -8.55 -10.19 -7.93
CA CYS A 135 -9.33 -10.79 -6.86
C CYS A 135 -10.36 -11.79 -7.43
N CYS A 136 -10.17 -13.09 -7.19
CA CYS A 136 -11.14 -14.14 -7.54
C CYS A 136 -12.32 -14.23 -6.55
N SER A 137 -12.34 -13.42 -5.49
CA SER A 137 -13.40 -13.40 -4.47
C SER A 137 -14.40 -12.27 -4.72
N GLY A 138 -15.70 -12.54 -4.51
CA GLY A 138 -16.82 -11.62 -4.74
C GLY A 138 -16.83 -10.33 -3.92
N GLN A 139 -15.78 -10.01 -3.15
CA GLN A 139 -15.61 -8.71 -2.50
C GLN A 139 -15.32 -7.59 -3.49
N ALA A 140 -14.67 -7.91 -4.62
CA ALA A 140 -14.61 -6.98 -5.75
C ALA A 140 -16.02 -6.67 -6.28
N ARG A 141 -16.98 -7.61 -6.22
CA ARG A 141 -18.35 -7.40 -6.74
C ARG A 141 -19.21 -6.46 -5.91
N ARG A 142 -19.06 -6.43 -4.57
CA ARG A 142 -19.84 -5.50 -3.72
C ARG A 142 -19.37 -4.04 -3.82
N GLY A 143 -18.19 -3.79 -4.37
CA GLY A 143 -17.77 -2.47 -4.87
C GLY A 143 -17.85 -2.33 -6.40
N ALA A 144 -18.08 -3.41 -7.14
CA ALA A 144 -18.10 -3.40 -8.61
C ALA A 144 -19.49 -3.29 -9.24
N ASP A 145 -20.58 -3.37 -8.48
CA ASP A 145 -21.86 -2.86 -8.97
C ASP A 145 -21.86 -1.31 -9.05
N SER A 146 -20.81 -0.66 -8.52
CA SER A 146 -20.42 0.73 -8.85
C SER A 146 -19.17 0.84 -9.73
N CYS A 147 -18.60 -0.27 -10.21
CA CYS A 147 -17.40 -0.29 -11.10
C CYS A 147 -17.62 -0.97 -12.47
N VAL A 148 -18.84 -1.38 -12.82
CA VAL A 148 -19.20 -1.67 -14.21
C VAL A 148 -20.51 -0.98 -14.51
N GLY A 149 -20.42 0.30 -14.89
CA GLY A 149 -21.48 0.93 -15.65
C GLY A 149 -21.71 0.08 -16.89
N SER A 150 -22.90 -0.50 -16.98
CA SER A 150 -23.44 -1.09 -18.20
C SER A 150 -23.24 -0.08 -19.33
N LEU A 151 -22.40 -0.42 -20.31
CA LEU A 151 -22.39 0.30 -21.58
C LEU A 151 -23.72 -0.01 -22.29
N PRO A 152 -24.49 1.01 -22.73
CA PRO A 152 -25.71 0.77 -23.46
C PRO A 152 -25.40 0.26 -24.87
N SER A 153 -26.23 -0.67 -25.35
CA SER A 153 -26.55 -0.80 -26.78
C SER A 153 -27.88 -0.12 -27.05
#